data_AF-A0A0A8WS01-F1
#
_entry.id   AF-A0A0A8WS01-F1
#
_cell.length_a   1.000
_cell.length_b   1.000
_cell.length_c   1.000
_cell.angle_alpha   90.00
_cell.angle_beta   90.00
_cell.angle_gamma   90.00
#
_symmetry.space_group_name_H-M   'P 1'
#
loop_
_entity.id
_entity.type
_entity.pdbx_description
1 polymer ?
#
loop_
_entity_poly.entity_id
_entity_poly.type
_entity_poly.pdbx_seq_one_letter_code
_entity_poly.pdbx_strand_id
1 'polypeptide(L)'
;MSHDTFNPCIESFGDPGELLELATARMPFGKYQGSLLIDLPEPYVVWFANNGFPDGKLGMMLQTVHTIKVNGLEYLFEPLRKWKG
;
A
#
# COMPACT_ATOMS: atom_id res chain seq x y z
N MET A 1 -36.03 6.40 1.35
CA MET A 1 -34.94 7.38 1.11
C MET A 1 -34.31 7.70 2.44
N SER A 2 -33.33 6.90 2.83
CA SER A 2 -32.46 7.16 3.98
C SER A 2 -31.06 7.31 3.38
N HIS A 3 -30.50 8.50 3.53
CA HIS A 3 -29.13 8.77 3.15
C HIS A 3 -28.23 8.17 4.23
N ASP A 4 -27.79 6.93 4.03
CA ASP A 4 -26.63 6.41 4.73
C ASP A 4 -25.38 6.95 4.02
N THR A 5 -24.92 8.11 4.48
CA THR A 5 -23.60 8.65 4.19
C THR A 5 -22.57 7.81 4.95
N PHE A 6 -22.18 6.66 4.40
CA PHE A 6 -21.03 5.90 4.87
C PHE A 6 -20.00 5.79 3.74
N ASN A 7 -19.09 6.77 3.75
CA ASN A 7 -17.75 6.76 3.15
C ASN A 7 -17.60 6.44 1.64
N PRO A 8 -17.41 7.44 0.75
CA PRO A 8 -17.17 7.22 -0.68
C PRO A 8 -15.74 6.74 -1.04
N CYS A 9 -14.99 6.14 -0.12
CA CYS A 9 -13.57 5.78 -0.34
C CYS A 9 -13.26 4.27 -0.44
N ILE A 10 -14.27 3.41 -0.56
CA ILE A 10 -14.07 1.98 -0.86
C ILE A 10 -14.61 1.68 -2.26
N GLU A 11 -14.10 2.36 -3.28
CA GLU A 11 -14.36 1.98 -4.67
C GLU A 11 -13.06 2.02 -5.47
N SER A 12 -12.32 0.91 -5.41
CA SER A 12 -11.61 0.26 -6.53
C SER A 12 -10.40 -0.58 -6.05
N PHE A 13 -10.62 -1.52 -5.12
CA PHE A 13 -9.62 -2.57 -4.91
C PHE A 13 -9.64 -3.51 -6.14
N GLY A 14 -8.76 -3.27 -7.10
CA GLY A 14 -8.62 -4.15 -8.27
C GLY A 14 -8.19 -3.51 -9.58
N ASP A 15 -8.01 -2.18 -9.65
CA ASP A 15 -7.49 -1.56 -10.86
C ASP A 15 -5.97 -1.86 -11.01
N PRO A 16 -5.51 -2.39 -12.15
CA PRO A 16 -4.10 -2.68 -12.38
C PRO A 16 -3.21 -1.43 -12.30
N GLY A 17 -3.76 -0.24 -12.55
CA GLY A 17 -3.05 1.04 -12.39
C GLY A 17 -2.70 1.35 -10.94
N GLU A 18 -3.58 1.05 -9.98
CA GLU A 18 -3.30 1.24 -8.56
C GLU A 18 -2.19 0.32 -8.06
N LEU A 19 -2.15 -0.92 -8.56
CA LEU A 19 -1.08 -1.87 -8.23
C LEU A 19 0.27 -1.38 -8.77
N LEU A 20 0.28 -0.76 -9.95
CA LEU A 20 1.48 -0.14 -10.53
C LEU A 20 1.91 1.12 -9.76
N GLU A 21 0.97 1.95 -9.34
CA GLU A 21 1.24 3.09 -8.47
C GLU A 21 1.86 2.61 -7.15
N LEU A 22 1.27 1.58 -6.52
CA LEU A 22 1.79 0.98 -5.28
C LEU A 22 3.21 0.42 -5.45
N ALA A 23 3.46 -0.28 -6.56
CA ALA A 23 4.77 -0.87 -6.86
C ALA A 23 5.86 0.18 -7.13
N THR A 24 5.49 1.41 -7.47
CA THR A 24 6.42 2.51 -7.74
C THR A 24 6.43 3.59 -6.67
N ALA A 25 5.47 3.55 -5.73
CA ALA A 25 5.35 4.46 -4.63
C ALA A 25 6.58 4.38 -3.71
N ARG A 26 7.09 5.54 -3.30
CA ARG A 26 8.25 5.66 -2.43
C ARG A 26 7.83 6.25 -1.10
N MET A 27 8.50 5.79 -0.04
CA MET A 27 8.33 6.34 1.29
C MET A 27 8.83 7.80 1.33
N PRO A 28 8.01 8.78 1.72
CA PRO A 28 8.40 10.19 1.66
C PRO A 28 9.19 10.68 2.87
N PHE A 29 9.25 9.91 3.97
CA PHE A 29 9.91 10.31 5.21
C PHE A 29 10.40 9.12 6.03
N GLY A 30 11.11 9.41 7.12
CA GLY A 30 11.54 8.42 8.11
C GLY A 30 12.78 7.63 7.68
N LYS A 31 13.04 6.51 8.36
CA LYS A 31 14.26 5.70 8.16
C LYS A 31 14.40 5.15 6.74
N TYR A 32 13.28 4.87 6.07
CA TYR A 32 13.25 4.29 4.72
C TYR A 32 12.88 5.30 3.65
N GLN A 33 13.09 6.60 3.90
CA GLN A 33 12.81 7.64 2.91
C GLN A 33 13.48 7.33 1.56
N GLY A 34 12.72 7.42 0.48
CA GLY A 34 13.16 7.13 -0.89
C GLY A 34 13.08 5.65 -1.28
N SER A 35 12.91 4.73 -0.33
CA SER A 35 12.67 3.29 -0.61
C SER A 35 11.25 3.07 -1.15
N LEU A 36 11.07 2.02 -1.97
CA LEU A 36 9.74 1.62 -2.43
C LEU A 36 8.90 1.10 -1.25
N LEU A 37 7.60 1.40 -1.26
CA LEU A 37 6.70 0.94 -0.18
C LEU A 37 6.67 -0.59 -0.09
N ILE A 38 6.69 -1.28 -1.24
CA ILE A 38 6.71 -2.74 -1.31
C ILE A 38 7.99 -3.37 -0.74
N ASP A 39 9.11 -2.64 -0.81
CA ASP A 39 10.42 -3.10 -0.30
C ASP A 39 10.61 -2.75 1.20
N LEU A 40 9.63 -2.11 1.84
CA LEU A 40 9.70 -1.84 3.28
C LEU A 40 9.72 -3.16 4.07
N PRO A 41 10.53 -3.26 5.13
CA PRO A 41 10.56 -4.47 5.94
C PRO A 41 9.22 -4.66 6.66
N GLU A 42 8.75 -5.91 6.71
CA GLU A 42 7.47 -6.25 7.35
C GLU A 42 7.34 -5.69 8.79
N PRO A 43 8.34 -5.82 9.69
CA PRO A 43 8.25 -5.25 11.03
C PRO A 43 7.98 -3.74 11.05
N TYR A 44 8.46 -3.00 10.04
CA TYR A 44 8.24 -1.56 9.95
C TYR A 44 6.80 -1.23 9.54
N VAL A 45 6.24 -2.01 8.63
CA VAL A 45 4.85 -1.83 8.18
C VAL A 45 3.87 -2.31 9.25
N VAL A 46 4.17 -3.40 9.96
CA VAL A 46 3.41 -3.88 11.13
C VAL A 46 3.43 -2.86 12.25
N TRP A 47 4.56 -2.18 12.49
CA TRP A 47 4.61 -1.08 13.44
C TRP A 47 3.59 0.02 13.11
N PHE A 48 3.43 0.39 11.83
CA PHE A 48 2.36 1.32 11.42
C PHE A 48 0.96 0.76 11.64
N ALA A 49 0.74 -0.54 11.41
CA ALA A 49 -0.55 -1.16 11.72
C ALA A 49 -0.91 -1.07 13.21
N ASN A 50 0.09 -1.14 14.10
CA ASN A 50 -0.12 -1.02 15.54
C ASN A 50 -0.20 0.44 16.04
N ASN A 51 0.50 1.39 15.40
CA ASN A 51 0.60 2.78 15.86
C ASN A 51 -0.35 3.73 15.11
N GLY A 52 -0.90 3.30 13.98
CA GLY A 52 -1.71 4.09 13.07
C GLY A 52 -0.97 4.45 11.79
N PHE A 53 -1.68 4.38 10.67
CA PHE A 53 -1.19 4.80 9.36
C PHE A 53 -1.36 6.31 9.17
N PRO A 54 -0.48 6.97 8.39
CA PRO A 54 -0.66 8.38 8.03
C PRO A 54 -1.95 8.57 7.21
N ASP A 55 -2.56 9.74 7.28
CA ASP A 55 -3.77 10.01 6.50
C ASP A 55 -3.51 10.09 4.99
N GLY A 56 -4.58 9.93 4.21
CA GLY A 56 -4.57 10.08 2.76
C GLY A 56 -3.97 8.91 2.00
N LYS A 57 -3.51 9.16 0.77
CA LYS A 57 -3.08 8.13 -0.19
C LYS A 57 -1.95 7.25 0.35
N LEU A 58 -1.00 7.83 1.09
CA LEU A 58 0.12 7.10 1.67
C LEU A 58 -0.34 6.06 2.70
N GLY A 59 -1.29 6.41 3.57
CA GLY A 59 -1.85 5.48 4.54
C GLY A 59 -2.54 4.31 3.89
N MET A 60 -3.38 4.60 2.89
CA MET A 60 -4.07 3.57 2.11
C MET A 60 -3.06 2.61 1.45
N MET A 61 -2.01 3.15 0.81
CA MET A 61 -0.95 2.34 0.22
C MET A 61 -0.22 1.48 1.26
N LEU A 62 0.13 2.04 2.43
CA LEU A 62 0.79 1.30 3.50
C LEU A 62 -0.10 0.19 4.09
N GLN A 63 -1.41 0.42 4.21
CA GLN A 63 -2.38 -0.62 4.61
C GLN A 63 -2.43 -1.76 3.59
N THR A 64 -2.39 -1.43 2.29
CA THR A 64 -2.33 -2.43 1.23
C THR A 64 -1.01 -3.22 1.30
N VAL A 65 0.13 -2.55 1.46
CA VAL A 65 1.43 -3.23 1.66
C VAL A 65 1.40 -4.14 2.89
N HIS A 66 0.85 -3.67 4.01
CA HIS A 66 0.70 -4.47 5.23
C HIS A 66 -0.06 -5.75 4.94
N THR A 67 -1.23 -5.63 4.32
CA THR A 67 -2.10 -6.76 3.98
C THR A 67 -1.39 -7.75 3.07
N ILE A 68 -0.66 -7.27 2.07
CA ILE A 68 0.08 -8.14 1.16
C ILE A 68 1.18 -8.90 1.91
N LYS A 69 1.94 -8.23 2.79
CA LYS A 69 3.03 -8.86 3.56
C LYS A 69 2.51 -9.92 4.53
N VAL A 70 1.50 -9.59 5.35
CA VAL A 70 0.97 -10.54 6.34
C VAL A 70 0.31 -11.78 5.69
N ASN A 71 -0.13 -11.67 4.43
CA ASN A 71 -0.68 -12.80 3.66
C ASN A 71 0.36 -13.48 2.75
N GLY A 72 1.62 -13.00 2.71
CA GLY A 72 2.66 -13.54 1.83
C GLY A 72 2.40 -13.33 0.33
N LEU A 73 1.62 -12.31 -0.04
CA LEU A 73 1.24 -12.02 -1.43
C LEU A 73 2.28 -11.19 -2.20
N GLU A 74 3.50 -11.07 -1.69
CA GLU A 74 4.55 -10.22 -2.27
C GLU A 74 4.97 -10.67 -3.68
N TYR A 75 4.78 -11.95 -4.00
CA TYR A 75 5.04 -12.54 -5.32
C TYR A 75 4.25 -11.85 -6.45
N LEU A 76 3.11 -11.22 -6.14
CA LEU A 76 2.29 -10.49 -7.11
C LEU A 76 3.06 -9.32 -7.75
N PHE A 77 4.07 -8.78 -7.05
CA PHE A 77 4.89 -7.67 -7.54
C PHE A 77 6.09 -8.11 -8.38
N GLU A 78 6.51 -9.38 -8.31
CA GLU A 78 7.63 -9.89 -9.11
C GLU A 78 7.46 -9.70 -10.62
N PRO A 79 6.32 -10.04 -11.25
CA PRO A 79 6.14 -9.81 -12.68
C PRO A 79 6.12 -8.31 -13.02
N LEU A 80 5.61 -7.46 -12.12
CA LEU A 80 5.56 -6.01 -12.33
C LEU A 80 6.94 -5.36 -12.32
N ARG A 81 7.86 -5.88 -11.47
CA ARG A 81 9.27 -5.46 -11.47
C ARG A 81 9.97 -5.82 -12.77
N LYS A 82 9.62 -6.95 -13.38
CA LYS A 82 10.20 -7.44 -14.63
C LYS A 82 9.65 -6.73 -15.86
N TRP A 83 8.42 -6.24 -15.82
CA TRP A 83 7.78 -5.55 -16.94
C TRP A 83 8.33 -4.13 -17.20
N LYS A 84 9.05 -3.53 -16.26
CA LYS A 84 9.80 -2.28 -16.49
C LYS A 84 11.11 -2.50 -17.28
N GLY A 85 11.05 -3.36 -18.31
CA GLY A 85 12.15 -3.70 -19.23
C GLY A 85 11.71 -3.50 -20.67
#